data_AF-A0A3D3NU37-F1
#
_entry.id   AF-A0A3D3NU37-F1
#
_cell.length_a   1.000
_cell.length_b   1.000
_cell.length_c   1.000
_cell.angle_alpha   90.00
_cell.angle_beta   90.00
_cell.angle_gamma   90.00
#
_symmetry.space_group_name_H-M   'P 1'
#
loop_
_entity.id
_entity.type
_entity.pdbx_description
1 polymer ?
#
loop_
_entity_poly.entity_id
_entity_poly.type
_entity_poly.pdbx_seq_one_letter_code
_entity_poly.pdbx_strand_id
1 'polypeptide(L)'
;MFSELVDFFKLHGHCNVPEDWTAQPELARWVTKQRRAKKQNLLTLEQVSRMEDIGFAWSTHDGGWDAMFAKLVEHMRPMHNGKPRETPPSDELKGWVLTQRQFKKRGDLDPEREKRLASIGFEWEPFSAQWEAMFARLRAYHAERGNCLVPSKWPKDQQLASWVGTQRMRKSGGASCQQNESRSSTR
;
A
#
# COMPACT_ATOMS: atom_id res chain seq x y z
N MET A 1 -27.63 18.96 -11.42
CA MET A 1 -26.84 18.38 -10.31
C MET A 1 -25.97 17.21 -10.76
N PHE A 2 -26.48 16.02 -11.10
CA PHE A 2 -25.61 14.95 -11.64
C PHE A 2 -25.00 15.31 -13.01
N SER A 3 -25.77 15.97 -13.89
CA SER A 3 -25.26 16.51 -15.16
C SER A 3 -24.11 17.52 -14.96
N GLU A 4 -24.23 18.40 -13.98
CA GLU A 4 -23.21 19.40 -13.63
C GLU A 4 -21.91 18.74 -13.15
N LEU A 5 -22.01 17.63 -12.41
CA LEU A 5 -20.84 16.83 -12.04
C LEU A 5 -20.15 16.20 -13.26
N VAL A 6 -20.92 15.73 -14.25
CA VAL A 6 -20.39 15.21 -15.52
C VAL A 6 -19.69 16.31 -16.30
N ASP A 7 -20.24 17.53 -16.32
CA ASP A 7 -19.60 18.66 -17.00
C ASP A 7 -18.34 19.14 -16.26
N PHE A 8 -18.35 19.10 -14.92
CA PHE A 8 -17.15 19.31 -14.10
C PHE A 8 -16.07 18.27 -14.41
N PHE A 9 -16.43 17.00 -14.55
CA PHE A 9 -15.51 15.93 -14.94
C PHE A 9 -14.91 16.18 -16.33
N LYS A 10 -15.73 16.58 -17.31
CA LYS A 10 -15.23 16.92 -18.65
C LYS A 10 -14.25 18.10 -18.64
N LEU A 11 -14.48 19.08 -17.76
CA LEU A 11 -13.66 20.29 -17.69
C LEU A 11 -12.36 20.10 -16.91
N HIS A 12 -12.41 19.38 -15.79
CA HIS A 12 -11.29 19.24 -14.85
C HIS A 12 -10.60 17.86 -14.92
N GLY A 13 -11.20 16.89 -15.63
CA GLY A 13 -10.69 15.51 -15.72
C GLY A 13 -10.86 14.70 -14.44
N HIS A 14 -11.50 15.25 -13.40
CA HIS A 14 -11.73 14.60 -12.13
C HIS A 14 -13.04 15.06 -11.48
N CYS A 15 -13.60 14.24 -10.60
CA CYS A 15 -14.85 14.53 -9.88
C CYS A 15 -14.65 15.09 -8.47
N ASN A 16 -13.43 15.50 -8.10
CA ASN A 16 -13.15 16.03 -6.76
C ASN A 16 -13.52 17.51 -6.66
N VAL A 17 -14.79 17.78 -6.36
CA VAL A 17 -15.27 19.14 -6.12
C VAL A 17 -14.87 19.58 -4.70
N PRO A 18 -14.13 20.71 -4.54
CA PRO A 18 -13.80 21.26 -3.23
C PRO A 18 -15.06 21.67 -2.45
N GLU A 19 -15.02 21.53 -1.12
CA GLU A 19 -16.15 21.88 -0.26
C GLU A 19 -16.42 23.40 -0.23
N ASP A 20 -15.36 24.19 -0.38
CA ASP A 20 -15.34 25.66 -0.41
C ASP A 20 -15.36 26.21 -1.85
N TRP A 21 -15.77 25.42 -2.84
CA TRP A 21 -15.74 25.85 -4.23
C TRP A 21 -16.73 26.98 -4.52
N THR A 22 -16.21 28.19 -4.70
CA THR A 22 -17.00 29.42 -4.87
C THR A 22 -17.54 29.62 -6.28
N ALA A 23 -17.00 28.93 -7.30
CA ALA A 23 -17.46 29.07 -8.68
C ALA A 23 -18.84 28.42 -8.92
N GLN A 24 -19.14 27.30 -8.25
CA GLN A 24 -20.47 26.69 -8.23
C GLN A 24 -20.77 26.09 -6.84
N PRO A 25 -21.21 26.92 -5.88
CA PRO A 25 -21.46 26.49 -4.50
C PRO A 25 -22.62 25.49 -4.38
N GLU A 26 -23.55 25.47 -5.34
CA GLU A 26 -24.63 24.47 -5.42
C GLU A 26 -24.07 23.05 -5.64
N LEU A 27 -23.12 22.90 -6.57
CA LEU A 27 -22.50 21.61 -6.86
C LEU A 27 -21.66 21.12 -5.67
N ALA A 28 -20.90 22.02 -5.03
CA ALA A 28 -20.12 21.70 -3.83
C ALA A 28 -21.00 21.18 -2.69
N ARG A 29 -22.10 21.89 -2.37
CA ARG A 29 -23.07 21.43 -1.35
C ARG A 29 -23.73 20.11 -1.71
N TRP A 30 -24.07 19.92 -2.99
CA TRP A 30 -24.66 18.67 -3.45
C TRP A 30 -23.67 17.51 -3.29
N VAL A 31 -22.42 17.67 -3.71
CA VAL A 31 -21.34 16.67 -3.55
C VAL A 31 -21.15 16.30 -2.07
N THR A 32 -21.03 17.29 -1.19
CA THR A 32 -20.90 17.06 0.27
C THR A 32 -22.10 16.29 0.83
N LYS A 33 -23.32 16.61 0.37
CA LYS A 33 -24.54 15.89 0.74
C LYS A 33 -24.51 14.43 0.27
N GLN A 34 -24.07 14.17 -0.97
CA GLN A 34 -23.95 12.81 -1.50
C GLN A 34 -22.92 11.98 -0.71
N ARG A 35 -21.75 12.55 -0.38
CA ARG A 35 -20.73 11.87 0.44
C ARG A 35 -21.26 11.49 1.82
N ARG A 36 -22.03 12.39 2.45
CA ARG A 36 -22.70 12.12 3.74
C ARG A 36 -23.77 11.04 3.62
N ALA A 37 -24.58 11.07 2.56
CA ALA A 37 -25.63 10.08 2.31
C ALA A 37 -25.05 8.67 2.08
N LYS A 38 -23.91 8.55 1.35
CA LYS A 38 -23.19 7.28 1.20
C LYS A 38 -22.75 6.71 2.55
N LYS A 39 -22.13 7.55 3.40
CA LYS A 39 -21.66 7.14 4.73
C LYS A 39 -22.80 6.66 5.64
N GLN A 40 -24.01 7.16 5.42
CA GLN A 40 -25.21 6.79 6.15
C GLN A 40 -25.98 5.62 5.48
N ASN A 41 -25.45 5.03 4.40
CA ASN A 41 -26.12 4.00 3.60
C ASN A 41 -27.51 4.43 3.08
N LEU A 42 -27.70 5.73 2.84
CA LEU A 42 -28.95 6.30 2.33
C LEU A 42 -29.00 6.38 0.80
N LEU A 43 -27.93 5.98 0.11
CA LEU A 43 -27.89 5.93 -1.34
C LEU A 43 -28.28 4.55 -1.85
N THR A 44 -29.03 4.53 -2.94
CA THR A 44 -29.32 3.29 -3.66
C THR A 44 -28.09 2.77 -4.38
N LEU A 45 -28.00 1.46 -4.59
CA LEU A 45 -26.90 0.84 -5.34
C LEU A 45 -26.79 1.41 -6.77
N GLU A 46 -27.90 1.75 -7.41
CA GLU A 46 -27.91 2.36 -8.75
C GLU A 46 -27.30 3.77 -8.73
N GLN A 47 -27.60 4.58 -7.71
CA GLN A 47 -27.01 5.92 -7.57
C GLN A 47 -25.50 5.84 -7.30
N VAL A 48 -25.07 4.88 -6.48
CA VAL A 48 -23.66 4.64 -6.21
C VAL A 48 -22.95 4.22 -7.49
N SER A 49 -23.48 3.23 -8.21
CA SER A 49 -22.92 2.73 -9.46
C SER A 49 -22.78 3.82 -10.53
N ARG A 50 -23.81 4.66 -10.73
CA ARG A 50 -23.73 5.77 -11.71
C ARG A 50 -22.65 6.79 -11.38
N MET A 51 -22.41 7.04 -10.10
CA MET A 51 -21.36 7.96 -9.66
C MET A 51 -19.99 7.30 -9.76
N GLU A 52 -19.88 6.00 -9.50
CA GLU A 52 -18.64 5.23 -9.70
C GLU A 52 -18.24 5.10 -11.18
N ASP A 53 -19.20 4.94 -12.09
CA ASP A 53 -18.97 4.87 -13.54
C ASP A 53 -18.28 6.12 -14.09
N ILE A 54 -18.54 7.29 -13.49
CA ILE A 54 -17.90 8.56 -13.85
C ILE A 54 -16.66 8.87 -12.98
N GLY A 55 -16.18 7.89 -12.20
CA GLY A 55 -15.01 8.04 -11.35
C GLY A 55 -15.22 9.01 -10.18
N PHE A 56 -16.42 9.07 -9.60
CA PHE A 56 -16.71 9.97 -8.50
C PHE A 56 -16.01 9.58 -7.20
N ALA A 57 -15.16 10.48 -6.72
CA ALA A 57 -14.46 10.43 -5.44
C ALA A 57 -15.43 10.67 -4.26
N TRP A 58 -15.81 9.59 -3.56
CA TRP A 58 -16.68 9.62 -2.37
C TRP A 58 -16.01 10.24 -1.13
N SER A 59 -14.69 10.34 -1.12
CA SER A 59 -13.89 11.05 -0.14
C SER A 59 -13.06 12.14 -0.80
N THR A 60 -12.86 13.27 -0.13
CA THR A 60 -11.90 14.30 -0.57
C THR A 60 -10.47 13.77 -0.68
N HIS A 61 -10.17 12.70 0.06
CA HIS A 61 -8.91 11.96 -0.04
C HIS A 61 -8.84 11.03 -1.27
N ASP A 62 -9.97 10.74 -1.93
CA ASP A 62 -10.00 9.88 -3.13
C ASP A 62 -9.40 10.58 -4.34
N GLY A 63 -9.56 11.90 -4.49
CA GLY A 63 -8.93 12.62 -5.60
C GLY A 63 -7.39 12.56 -5.58
N GLY A 64 -6.81 12.56 -4.37
CA GLY A 64 -5.38 12.28 -4.19
C GLY A 64 -5.04 10.80 -4.43
N TRP A 65 -5.94 9.89 -4.08
CA TRP A 65 -5.76 8.45 -4.32
C TRP A 65 -5.75 8.12 -5.82
N ASP A 66 -6.72 8.62 -6.60
CA ASP A 66 -6.82 8.37 -8.03
C ASP A 66 -5.62 8.96 -8.80
N ALA A 67 -5.17 10.17 -8.42
CA ALA A 67 -3.98 10.78 -9.01
C ALA A 67 -2.71 9.95 -8.72
N MET A 68 -2.56 9.45 -7.50
CA MET A 68 -1.42 8.60 -7.13
C MET A 68 -1.51 7.20 -7.75
N PHE A 69 -2.72 6.66 -7.90
CA PHE A 69 -2.97 5.42 -8.61
C PHE A 69 -2.62 5.58 -10.09
N ALA A 70 -3.01 6.67 -10.75
CA ALA A 70 -2.62 6.95 -12.13
C ALA A 70 -1.09 7.05 -12.29
N LYS A 71 -0.39 7.74 -11.36
CA LYS A 71 1.08 7.77 -11.31
C LYS A 71 1.68 6.36 -11.17
N LEU A 72 1.07 5.49 -10.36
CA LEU A 72 1.49 4.09 -10.20
C LEU A 72 1.30 3.29 -11.50
N VAL A 73 0.15 3.43 -12.17
CA VAL A 73 -0.13 2.76 -13.45
C VAL A 73 0.88 3.17 -14.52
N GLU A 74 1.16 4.46 -14.65
CA GLU A 74 2.16 4.98 -15.60
C GLU A 74 3.59 4.53 -15.27
N HIS A 75 3.89 4.31 -13.99
CA HIS A 75 5.17 3.78 -13.55
C HIS A 75 5.30 2.27 -13.83
N MET A 76 4.22 1.50 -13.65
CA MET A 76 4.18 0.07 -13.91
C MET A 76 4.01 -0.28 -15.40
N ARG A 77 3.56 0.67 -16.22
CA ARG A 77 3.44 0.47 -17.67
C ARG A 77 4.83 0.20 -18.27
N PRO A 78 5.02 -0.91 -19.00
CA PRO A 78 6.26 -1.17 -19.70
C PRO A 78 6.51 -0.09 -20.76
N MET A 79 7.78 0.23 -20.99
CA MET A 79 8.15 1.14 -22.08
C MET A 79 7.74 0.56 -23.44
N HIS A 80 7.73 1.38 -24.49
CA HIS A 80 7.32 0.97 -25.84
C HIS A 80 8.12 -0.23 -26.40
N ASN A 81 9.29 -0.52 -25.82
CA ASN A 81 10.14 -1.67 -26.12
C ASN A 81 9.91 -2.89 -25.21
N GLY A 82 8.84 -2.91 -24.41
CA GLY A 82 8.49 -4.00 -23.50
C GLY A 82 9.36 -4.09 -22.24
N LYS A 83 10.35 -3.21 -22.06
CA LYS A 83 11.20 -3.21 -20.88
C LYS A 83 10.54 -2.50 -19.70
N PRO A 84 10.75 -2.98 -18.45
CA PRO A 84 10.36 -2.24 -17.26
C PRO A 84 11.01 -0.85 -17.23
N ARG A 85 10.30 0.12 -16.66
CA ARG A 85 10.80 1.48 -16.52
C ARG A 85 11.87 1.51 -15.42
N GLU A 86 13.12 1.83 -15.78
CA GLU A 86 14.23 1.93 -14.82
C GLU A 86 14.16 3.20 -13.94
N THR A 87 13.30 4.15 -14.30
CA THR A 87 13.11 5.38 -13.53
C THR A 87 12.59 5.02 -12.14
N PRO A 88 13.31 5.35 -11.06
CA PRO A 88 12.83 5.05 -9.71
C PRO A 88 11.53 5.80 -9.42
N PRO A 89 10.59 5.21 -8.67
CA PRO A 89 9.37 5.91 -8.25
C PRO A 89 9.72 7.13 -7.41
N SER A 90 8.93 8.20 -7.50
CA SER A 90 9.11 9.37 -6.65
C SER A 90 8.92 9.00 -5.17
N ASP A 91 9.54 9.76 -4.27
CA ASP A 91 9.41 9.48 -2.83
C ASP A 91 7.97 9.62 -2.33
N GLU A 92 7.20 10.51 -2.97
CA GLU A 92 5.75 10.64 -2.81
C GLU A 92 5.03 9.32 -3.15
N LEU A 93 5.36 8.70 -4.28
CA LEU A 93 4.77 7.44 -4.73
C LEU A 93 5.19 6.26 -3.83
N LYS A 94 6.44 6.23 -3.37
CA LYS A 94 6.91 5.24 -2.38
C LYS A 94 6.13 5.36 -1.07
N GLY A 95 5.97 6.58 -0.54
CA GLY A 95 5.22 6.83 0.68
C GLY A 95 3.74 6.43 0.55
N TRP A 96 3.13 6.73 -0.59
CA TRP A 96 1.75 6.32 -0.88
C TRP A 96 1.59 4.80 -0.96
N VAL A 97 2.51 4.10 -1.63
CA VAL A 97 2.55 2.63 -1.70
C VAL A 97 2.66 1.99 -0.32
N LEU A 98 3.55 2.50 0.54
CA LEU A 98 3.70 2.04 1.92
C LEU A 98 2.40 2.25 2.72
N THR A 99 1.75 3.40 2.51
CA THR A 99 0.48 3.74 3.14
C THR A 99 -0.62 2.75 2.74
N GLN A 100 -0.73 2.39 1.45
CA GLN A 100 -1.70 1.38 1.00
C GLN A 100 -1.45 0.01 1.64
N ARG A 101 -0.18 -0.42 1.76
CA ARG A 101 0.17 -1.68 2.43
C ARG A 101 -0.20 -1.67 3.91
N GLN A 102 0.02 -0.56 4.60
CA GLN A 102 -0.39 -0.41 6.00
C GLN A 102 -1.92 -0.45 6.16
N PHE A 103 -2.67 0.21 5.28
CA PHE A 103 -4.13 0.13 5.28
C PHE A 103 -4.63 -1.30 5.06
N LYS A 104 -4.05 -2.04 4.10
CA LYS A 104 -4.38 -3.46 3.89
C LYS A 104 -4.07 -4.30 5.13
N LYS A 105 -2.91 -4.12 5.76
CA LYS A 105 -2.51 -4.86 6.97
C LYS A 105 -3.45 -4.59 8.15
N ARG A 106 -4.01 -3.38 8.25
CA ARG A 106 -4.98 -3.01 9.30
C ARG A 106 -6.42 -3.44 8.99
N GLY A 107 -6.71 -3.84 7.75
CA GLY A 107 -8.08 -4.14 7.30
C GLY A 107 -8.93 -2.90 6.98
N ASP A 108 -8.30 -1.74 6.89
CA ASP A 108 -8.95 -0.44 6.67
C ASP A 108 -8.98 -0.03 5.18
N LEU A 109 -8.44 -0.87 4.30
CA LEU A 109 -8.39 -0.59 2.88
C LEU A 109 -9.76 -0.86 2.25
N ASP A 110 -10.27 0.12 1.51
CA ASP A 110 -11.51 -0.05 0.74
C ASP A 110 -11.38 -1.25 -0.24
N PRO A 111 -12.32 -2.21 -0.22
CA PRO A 111 -12.28 -3.38 -1.09
C PRO A 111 -12.16 -3.03 -2.59
N GLU A 112 -12.74 -1.91 -3.03
CA GLU A 112 -12.66 -1.48 -4.42
C GLU A 112 -11.26 -0.97 -4.77
N ARG A 113 -10.58 -0.31 -3.82
CA ARG A 113 -9.17 0.10 -3.99
C ARG A 113 -8.25 -1.11 -4.03
N GLU A 114 -8.51 -2.14 -3.24
CA GLU A 114 -7.78 -3.40 -3.29
C GLU A 114 -7.94 -4.07 -4.67
N LYS A 115 -9.17 -4.14 -5.19
CA LYS A 115 -9.46 -4.69 -6.51
C LYS A 115 -8.75 -3.91 -7.63
N ARG A 116 -8.77 -2.58 -7.58
CA ARG A 116 -8.05 -1.72 -8.53
C ARG A 116 -6.54 -1.97 -8.51
N LEU A 117 -5.92 -2.06 -7.32
CA LEU A 117 -4.50 -2.37 -7.18
C LEU A 117 -4.18 -3.80 -7.67
N ALA A 118 -5.05 -4.78 -7.38
CA ALA A 118 -4.89 -6.14 -7.89
C ALA A 118 -4.96 -6.21 -9.43
N SER A 119 -5.82 -5.40 -10.06
CA SER A 119 -6.00 -5.39 -11.53
C SER A 119 -4.74 -4.98 -12.31
N ILE A 120 -3.87 -4.19 -11.68
CA ILE A 120 -2.60 -3.73 -12.29
C ILE A 120 -1.41 -4.62 -11.91
N GLY A 121 -1.67 -5.76 -11.25
CA GLY A 121 -0.63 -6.67 -10.77
C GLY A 121 0.20 -6.11 -9.61
N PHE A 122 -0.37 -5.21 -8.81
CA PHE A 122 0.35 -4.60 -7.70
C PHE A 122 0.74 -5.63 -6.63
N GLU A 123 2.05 -5.79 -6.42
CA GLU A 123 2.57 -6.67 -5.40
C GLU A 123 2.51 -6.01 -4.01
N TRP A 124 1.70 -6.61 -3.14
CA TRP A 124 1.52 -6.17 -1.76
C TRP A 124 2.76 -6.38 -0.89
N GLU A 125 3.56 -7.39 -1.19
CA GLU A 125 4.72 -7.81 -0.40
C GLU A 125 5.95 -8.05 -1.30
N PRO A 126 6.56 -7.02 -1.91
CA PRO A 126 7.74 -7.19 -2.77
C PRO A 126 8.97 -7.65 -1.99
N PHE A 127 9.00 -7.39 -0.68
CA PHE A 127 10.04 -7.91 0.19
C PHE A 127 9.89 -9.41 0.45
N SER A 128 8.73 -10.02 0.17
CA SER A 128 8.56 -11.46 0.32
C SER A 128 9.47 -12.23 -0.64
N ALA A 129 9.63 -11.82 -1.90
CA ALA A 129 10.48 -12.56 -2.85
C ALA A 129 11.96 -12.56 -2.44
N GLN A 130 12.50 -11.41 -2.04
CA GLN A 130 13.88 -11.32 -1.55
C GLN A 130 14.04 -12.02 -0.20
N TRP A 131 13.05 -11.90 0.69
CA TRP A 131 13.03 -12.57 1.98
C TRP A 131 12.94 -14.10 1.83
N GLU A 132 12.08 -14.60 0.94
CA GLU A 132 11.91 -16.02 0.60
C GLU A 132 13.18 -16.56 -0.06
N ALA A 133 13.83 -15.79 -0.94
CA ALA A 133 15.13 -16.16 -1.49
C ALA A 133 16.20 -16.28 -0.39
N MET A 134 16.27 -15.33 0.55
CA MET A 134 17.20 -15.41 1.69
C MET A 134 16.83 -16.56 2.65
N PHE A 135 15.55 -16.81 2.85
CA PHE A 135 15.04 -17.89 3.70
C PHE A 135 15.30 -19.27 3.07
N ALA A 136 15.15 -19.42 1.76
CA ALA A 136 15.54 -20.61 1.02
C ALA A 136 17.05 -20.89 1.14
N ARG A 137 17.89 -19.85 1.05
CA ARG A 137 19.34 -19.96 1.31
C ARG A 137 19.66 -20.35 2.75
N LEU A 138 18.92 -19.84 3.73
CA LEU A 138 19.06 -20.26 5.12
C LEU A 138 18.64 -21.72 5.34
N ARG A 139 17.57 -22.19 4.67
CA ARG A 139 17.16 -23.60 4.70
C ARG A 139 18.24 -24.52 4.10
N ALA A 140 18.87 -24.12 3.00
CA ALA A 140 19.98 -24.85 2.42
C ALA A 140 21.19 -24.91 3.39
N TYR A 141 21.51 -23.80 4.06
CA TYR A 141 22.55 -23.77 5.09
C TYR A 141 22.24 -24.71 6.27
N HIS A 142 20.98 -24.71 6.74
CA HIS A 142 20.53 -25.61 7.81
C HIS A 142 20.60 -27.08 7.39
N ALA A 143 20.25 -27.40 6.14
CA ALA A 143 20.37 -28.76 5.60
C ALA A 143 21.84 -29.21 5.51
N GLU A 144 22.78 -28.31 5.16
CA GLU A 144 24.21 -28.61 5.10
C GLU A 144 24.88 -28.73 6.48
N ARG A 145 24.49 -27.89 7.45
CA ARG A 145 25.22 -27.71 8.73
C ARG A 145 24.46 -28.13 9.98
N GLY A 146 23.18 -28.49 9.86
CA GLY A 146 22.31 -28.89 10.96
C GLY A 146 21.98 -27.75 11.94
N ASN A 147 22.29 -26.49 11.62
CA ASN A 147 21.97 -25.33 12.46
C ASN A 147 21.80 -24.05 11.63
N CYS A 148 21.15 -23.05 12.22
CA CYS A 148 20.94 -21.73 11.61
C CYS A 148 21.99 -20.69 12.09
N LEU A 149 23.14 -21.15 12.59
CA LEU A 149 24.21 -20.29 13.11
C LEU A 149 25.14 -19.85 11.96
N VAL A 150 24.62 -18.98 11.08
CA VAL A 150 25.44 -18.37 10.02
C VAL A 150 26.48 -17.44 10.64
N PRO A 151 27.80 -17.63 10.37
CA PRO A 151 28.86 -16.74 10.83
C PRO A 151 28.73 -15.34 10.23
N SER A 152 29.02 -14.29 11.00
CA SER A 152 28.90 -12.90 10.54
C SER A 152 29.84 -12.53 9.38
N LYS A 153 30.96 -13.25 9.21
CA LYS A 153 31.92 -13.10 8.11
C LYS A 153 31.92 -14.33 7.19
N TRP A 154 30.77 -14.95 6.93
CA TRP A 154 30.73 -16.17 6.14
C TRP A 154 31.20 -15.93 4.70
N PRO A 155 32.29 -16.57 4.23
CA PRO A 155 32.87 -16.27 2.91
C PRO A 155 32.02 -16.79 1.74
N LYS A 156 31.22 -17.84 1.97
CA LYS A 156 30.42 -18.52 0.93
C LYS A 156 29.15 -17.73 0.56
N ASP A 157 28.57 -17.00 1.52
CA ASP A 157 27.45 -16.08 1.25
C ASP A 157 27.41 -14.96 2.32
N GLN A 158 28.10 -13.84 2.02
CA GLN A 158 28.13 -12.67 2.89
C GLN A 158 26.76 -11.97 2.98
N GLN A 159 25.91 -12.10 1.96
CA GLN A 159 24.57 -11.51 1.96
C GLN A 159 23.68 -12.24 2.96
N LEU A 160 23.75 -13.58 3.00
CA LEU A 160 23.04 -14.38 4.00
C LEU A 160 23.51 -14.06 5.42
N ALA A 161 24.82 -13.91 5.63
CA ALA A 161 25.40 -13.56 6.94
C ALA A 161 24.89 -12.20 7.47
N SER A 162 24.89 -11.18 6.61
CA SER A 162 24.38 -9.83 6.93
C SER A 162 22.87 -9.84 7.19
N TRP A 163 22.11 -10.57 6.37
CA TRP A 163 20.66 -10.70 6.51
C TRP A 163 20.29 -11.41 7.82
N VAL A 164 20.92 -12.55 8.15
CA VAL A 164 20.72 -13.26 9.42
C VAL A 164 21.12 -12.39 10.61
N GLY A 165 22.21 -11.62 10.50
CA GLY A 165 22.62 -10.63 11.50
C GLY A 165 21.54 -9.58 11.77
N THR A 166 20.95 -9.03 10.70
CA THR A 166 19.87 -8.05 10.78
C THR A 166 18.60 -8.64 11.40
N GLN A 167 18.23 -9.88 11.07
CA GLN A 167 17.09 -10.57 11.70
C GLN A 167 17.30 -10.82 13.19
N ARG A 168 18.53 -11.17 13.62
CA ARG A 168 18.88 -11.33 15.04
C ARG A 168 18.78 -10.01 15.79
N MET A 169 19.30 -8.91 15.23
CA MET A 169 19.20 -7.58 15.85
C MET A 169 17.75 -7.11 16.01
N ARG A 170 16.88 -7.37 15.02
CA ARG A 170 15.45 -7.04 15.08
C ARG A 170 14.70 -7.79 16.19
N LYS A 171 15.09 -9.04 16.49
CA LYS A 171 14.50 -9.83 17.59
C LYS A 171 15.00 -9.37 18.97
N SER A 172 16.27 -8.95 19.08
CA SER A 172 16.85 -8.45 20.32
C SER A 172 16.35 -7.06 20.73
N GLY A 173 15.88 -6.23 19.80
CA GLY A 173 15.28 -4.91 20.08
C GLY A 173 13.84 -4.94 20.59
N GLY A 174 13.16 -6.09 20.56
CA GLY A 174 11.78 -6.28 21.03
C GLY A 174 11.65 -7.06 22.34
N ALA A 175 12.76 -7.43 22.98
CA ALA A 175 12.78 -8.22 24.20
C ALA A 175 13.62 -7.52 25.29
N SER A 176 13.19 -6.32 25.68
CA SER A 176 13.54 -5.75 26.98
C SER A 176 12.23 -5.50 27.72
N CYS A 177 11.71 -6.54 28.37
CA CYS A 177 10.78 -6.52 29.51
C CYS A 177 10.22 -7.93 29.73
N GLN A 178 10.98 -8.77 30.42
CA GLN A 178 10.50 -9.56 31.55
C GLN A 178 11.73 -10.05 32.33
N GLN A 179 11.78 -9.64 33.59
CA GLN A 179 12.88 -9.84 34.51
C GLN A 179 13.00 -11.30 34.95
N ASN A 180 14.25 -11.67 35.23
CA ASN A 180 14.72 -12.58 36.28
C ASN A 180 13.68 -13.29 37.16
N GLU A 181 13.73 -14.63 37.12
CA GLU A 181 13.76 -15.59 38.25
C GLU A 181 13.89 -16.97 37.56
N SER A 182 14.76 -17.91 37.88
CA SER A 182 15.37 -18.28 39.15
C SER A 182 16.63 -19.10 38.85
N ARG A 183 17.77 -18.78 39.45
CA ARG A 183 18.83 -19.76 39.80
C ARG A 183 19.56 -19.31 41.06
N SER A 184 18.86 -19.36 42.18
CA SER A 184 19.47 -19.64 43.48
C SER A 184 19.18 -21.11 43.79
N SER A 185 20.11 -22.00 43.47
CA SER A 185 20.27 -23.26 44.20
C SER A 185 21.58 -23.94 43.78
N THR A 186 22.21 -24.59 44.76
CA THR A 186 23.54 -25.21 44.78
C THR A 186 24.71 -24.22 44.77
N ARG A 187 25.48 -24.06 45.85
CA ARG A 187 25.85 -25.03 46.90
C ARG A 187 26.30 -24.29 48.15
#